data_AF-A0A7K1S465-F1
#
_entry.id   AF-A0A7K1S465-F1
#
_cell.length_a   1.000
_cell.length_b   1.000
_cell.length_c   1.000
_cell.angle_alpha   90.00
_cell.angle_beta   90.00
_cell.angle_gamma   90.00
#
_symmetry.space_group_name_H-M   'P 1'
#
loop_
_entity.id
_entity.type
_entity.pdbx_description
1 polymer ?
#
loop_
_entity_poly.entity_id
_entity_poly.type
_entity_poly.pdbx_seq_one_letter_code
_entity_poly.pdbx_strand_id
1 'polypeptide(L)'
;MPTEYLIYRDYVRTIDYLFDTTGNQQRTIAIFTAVINQAKNLGKSGEWVNKELIFEAGGEFADSRLDLLRMNLQHGPLTDDVLDLYNERVNRFK
;
A
#
# COMPACT_ATOMS: atom_id res chain seq x y z
N MET A 1 6.69 -21.23 14.67
CA MET A 1 7.74 -20.20 14.55
C MET A 1 7.04 -18.85 14.70
N PRO A 2 7.61 -17.85 15.40
CA PRO A 2 6.82 -16.71 15.84
C PRO A 2 6.44 -15.83 14.63
N THR A 3 5.15 -15.81 14.34
CA THR A 3 4.50 -15.02 13.29
C THR A 3 4.58 -13.54 13.68
N GLU A 4 5.44 -12.80 12.98
CA GLU A 4 5.13 -11.51 12.36
C GLU A 4 4.46 -10.44 13.23
N TYR A 5 5.21 -9.88 14.18
CA TYR A 5 4.97 -8.48 14.55
C TYR A 5 5.80 -7.62 13.60
N LEU A 6 5.15 -6.92 12.67
CA LEU A 6 5.73 -5.71 12.10
C LEU A 6 6.24 -4.86 13.26
N ILE A 7 7.54 -4.65 13.30
CA ILE A 7 8.13 -3.90 14.39
C ILE A 7 7.85 -2.43 14.09
N TYR A 8 7.69 -1.60 15.13
CA TYR A 8 7.57 -0.13 14.99
C TYR A 8 8.58 0.45 13.98
N ARG A 9 9.78 -0.11 13.90
CA ARG A 9 10.82 0.24 12.94
C ARG A 9 10.40 0.09 11.47
N ASP A 10 9.63 -0.92 11.13
CA ASP A 10 9.18 -1.16 9.75
C ASP A 10 8.16 -0.11 9.33
N TYR A 11 7.27 0.28 10.25
CA TYR A 11 6.35 1.39 10.01
C TYR A 11 7.07 2.72 9.82
N VAL A 12 8.06 3.02 10.67
CA VAL A 12 8.84 4.25 10.54
C VAL A 12 9.50 4.31 9.16
N ARG A 13 10.14 3.22 8.73
CA ARG A 13 10.77 3.14 7.40
C ARG A 13 9.79 3.34 6.25
N THR A 14 8.61 2.73 6.35
CA THR A 14 7.59 2.87 5.30
C THR A 14 7.00 4.27 5.27
N ILE A 15 6.83 4.92 6.42
CA ILE A 15 6.39 6.32 6.51
C ILE A 15 7.47 7.26 5.95
N ASP A 16 8.74 7.02 6.28
CA ASP A 16 9.88 7.78 5.73
C ASP A 16 9.92 7.64 4.20
N TYR A 17 9.79 6.42 3.68
CA TYR A 17 9.72 6.18 2.24
C TYR A 17 8.53 6.88 1.57
N LEU A 18 7.35 6.84 2.20
CA LEU A 18 6.17 7.55 1.70
C LEU A 18 6.40 9.07 1.72
N PHE A 19 7.04 9.60 2.76
CA PHE A 19 7.38 11.02 2.84
C PHE A 19 8.40 11.45 1.78
N ASP A 20 9.45 10.67 1.57
CA ASP A 20 10.44 10.93 0.54
C ASP A 20 9.82 10.90 -0.86
N THR A 21 8.83 10.02 -1.07
CA THR A 21 8.14 9.89 -2.36
C THR A 21 7.17 11.04 -2.63
N THR A 22 6.40 11.46 -1.62
CA THR A 22 5.44 12.56 -1.80
C THR A 22 6.12 13.93 -1.78
N GLY A 23 7.26 14.07 -1.10
CA GLY A 23 7.91 15.34 -0.81
C GLY A 23 7.02 16.32 -0.03
N ASN A 24 5.90 15.86 0.55
CA ASN A 24 4.87 16.71 1.12
C ASN A 24 4.23 16.07 2.36
N GLN A 25 4.45 16.69 3.52
CA GLN A 25 3.97 16.19 4.81
C GLN A 25 2.44 16.04 4.87
N GLN A 26 1.69 17.01 4.34
CA GLN A 26 0.22 16.96 4.37
C GLN A 26 -0.30 15.83 3.51
N ARG A 27 0.31 15.62 2.33
CA ARG A 27 -0.01 14.50 1.44
C ARG A 27 0.28 13.16 2.11
N THR A 28 1.45 13.01 2.74
CA THR A 28 1.82 11.80 3.50
C THR A 28 0.83 11.50 4.60
N ILE A 29 0.44 12.50 5.41
CA ILE A 29 -0.56 12.33 6.48
C ILE A 29 -1.91 11.91 5.90
N ALA A 30 -2.34 12.52 4.79
CA ALA A 30 -3.60 12.19 4.14
C ALA A 30 -3.62 10.73 3.66
N ILE A 31 -2.56 10.28 2.98
CA ILE A 31 -2.41 8.90 2.51
C ILE A 31 -2.39 7.93 3.69
N PHE A 32 -1.55 8.18 4.69
CA PHE A 32 -1.44 7.32 5.87
C PHE A 32 -2.78 7.16 6.59
N THR A 33 -3.47 8.29 6.82
CA THR A 33 -4.79 8.30 7.47
C THR A 33 -5.82 7.54 6.64
N ALA A 34 -5.82 7.70 5.32
CA ALA A 34 -6.71 6.96 4.44
C ALA A 34 -6.48 5.44 4.54
N VAL A 35 -5.21 4.99 4.51
CA VAL A 35 -4.87 3.56 4.61
C VAL A 35 -5.27 2.98 5.97
N ILE A 36 -5.03 3.70 7.07
CA ILE A 36 -5.46 3.25 8.42
C ILE A 36 -6.99 3.12 8.50
N ASN A 37 -7.72 4.10 7.97
CA ASN A 37 -9.18 4.05 7.94
C ASN A 37 -9.70 2.89 7.10
N GLN A 38 -9.07 2.61 5.96
CA GLN A 38 -9.39 1.44 5.13
C GLN A 38 -9.14 0.14 5.89
N ALA A 39 -7.97 0.00 6.52
CA ALA A 39 -7.64 -1.19 7.29
C ALA A 39 -8.66 -1.45 8.41
N LYS A 40 -9.08 -0.39 9.11
CA LYS A 40 -10.11 -0.49 10.14
C LYS A 40 -11.45 -0.94 9.58
N ASN A 41 -11.87 -0.36 8.46
CA ASN A 41 -13.16 -0.70 7.82
C ASN A 41 -13.18 -2.13 7.26
N LEU A 42 -12.03 -2.62 6.79
CA LEU A 42 -11.88 -3.93 6.16
C LEU A 42 -11.38 -5.03 7.12
N GLY A 43 -11.17 -4.70 8.40
CA GLY A 43 -10.63 -5.63 9.40
C GLY A 43 -9.22 -6.16 9.06
N LYS A 44 -8.39 -5.35 8.41
CA LYS A 44 -7.07 -5.75 7.93
C LYS A 44 -5.99 -5.58 9.00
N SER A 45 -4.93 -6.38 8.89
CA SER A 45 -3.80 -6.39 9.83
C SER A 45 -2.86 -5.20 9.62
N GLY A 46 -1.94 -5.00 10.57
CA GLY A 46 -0.85 -4.05 10.38
C GLY A 46 0.06 -4.39 9.20
N GLU A 47 0.23 -5.69 8.91
CA GLU A 47 1.00 -6.14 7.74
C GLU A 47 0.39 -5.63 6.44
N TRP A 48 -0.93 -5.71 6.35
CA TRP A 48 -1.68 -5.17 5.23
C TRP A 48 -1.49 -3.65 5.13
N VAL A 49 -1.54 -2.91 6.25
CA VAL A 49 -1.30 -1.45 6.26
C VAL A 49 0.07 -1.13 5.66
N ASN A 50 1.12 -1.82 6.12
CA ASN A 50 2.47 -1.59 5.64
C ASN A 50 2.60 -1.84 4.13
N LYS A 51 2.04 -2.95 3.63
CA LYS A 51 2.02 -3.27 2.20
C LYS A 51 1.24 -2.24 1.38
N GLU A 52 0.15 -1.72 1.93
CA GLU A 52 -0.68 -0.74 1.24
C GLU A 52 -0.01 0.64 1.20
N LEU A 53 0.70 1.05 2.26
CA LEU A 53 1.49 2.29 2.23
C LEU A 53 2.62 2.24 1.18
N ILE A 54 3.27 1.09 1.02
CA ILE A 54 4.27 0.88 -0.06
C ILE A 54 3.61 0.99 -1.44
N PHE A 55 2.43 0.40 -1.60
CA PHE A 55 1.66 0.50 -2.84
C PHE A 55 1.27 1.96 -3.15
N GLU A 56 0.79 2.70 -2.15
CA GLU A 56 0.44 4.12 -2.28
C GLU A 56 1.65 4.97 -2.67
N ALA A 57 2.82 4.75 -2.05
CA ALA A 57 4.05 5.41 -2.44
C ALA A 57 4.42 5.11 -3.91
N GLY A 58 4.33 3.85 -4.34
CA GLY A 58 4.53 3.50 -5.75
C GLY A 58 3.53 4.19 -6.68
N GLY A 59 2.28 4.37 -6.22
CA GLY A 59 1.24 5.06 -6.97
C GLY A 59 1.54 6.55 -7.16
N GLU A 60 2.13 7.20 -6.16
CA GLU A 60 2.62 8.58 -6.27
C GLU A 60 3.81 8.67 -7.24
N PHE A 61 4.73 7.69 -7.24
CA PHE A 61 5.83 7.65 -8.21
C PHE A 61 5.36 7.45 -9.66
N ALA A 62 4.34 6.59 -9.86
CA ALA A 62 3.77 6.29 -11.17
C ALA A 62 2.73 7.34 -11.64
N ASP A 63 2.45 8.36 -10.83
CA ASP A 63 1.37 9.37 -11.02
C ASP A 63 -0.03 8.75 -11.21
N SER A 64 -0.18 7.45 -10.96
CA SER A 64 -1.38 6.66 -11.23
C SER A 64 -1.32 5.30 -10.54
N ARG A 65 -2.20 5.11 -9.55
CA ARG A 65 -2.41 3.81 -8.88
C ARG A 65 -2.82 2.72 -9.88
N LEU A 66 -3.61 3.07 -10.89
CA LEU A 66 -4.09 2.12 -11.90
C LEU A 66 -2.97 1.66 -12.82
N ASP A 67 -2.04 2.54 -13.19
CA ASP A 67 -0.92 2.15 -14.05
C ASP A 67 0.10 1.33 -13.27
N LEU A 68 0.32 1.62 -11.98
CA LEU A 68 1.08 0.74 -11.10
C LEU A 68 0.43 -0.66 -10.98
N LEU A 69 -0.90 -0.73 -10.83
CA LEU A 69 -1.61 -2.01 -10.76
C LEU A 69 -1.45 -2.83 -12.05
N ARG A 70 -1.57 -2.17 -13.21
CA ARG A 70 -1.36 -2.81 -14.53
C ARG A 70 0.08 -3.28 -14.70
N MET A 71 1.06 -2.45 -14.32
CA MET A 71 2.48 -2.79 -14.36
C MET A 71 2.77 -4.03 -13.49
N ASN A 72 2.25 -4.05 -12.25
CA ASN A 72 2.42 -5.18 -11.34
C ASN A 72 1.79 -6.47 -11.90
N LEU A 73 0.64 -6.37 -12.59
CA LEU A 73 0.01 -7.53 -13.24
C LEU A 73 0.80 -8.01 -14.47
N GLN A 74 1.38 -7.10 -15.25
CA GLN A 74 2.14 -7.41 -16.46
C GLN A 74 3.52 -8.03 -16.17
N HIS A 75 4.17 -7.61 -15.09
CA HIS A 75 5.55 -7.98 -14.78
C HIS A 75 5.70 -8.82 -13.51
N GLY A 76 4.64 -8.96 -12.72
CA GLY A 76 4.63 -9.76 -11.51
C GLY A 76 4.32 -11.24 -11.77
N PRO A 77 4.52 -12.09 -10.76
CA PRO A 77 4.09 -13.48 -10.83
C PRO A 77 2.55 -13.55 -10.95
N LEU A 78 2.06 -14.25 -11.97
CA LEU A 78 0.63 -14.47 -12.20
C LEU A 78 0.12 -15.61 -11.31
N THR A 79 -0.04 -15.32 -10.02
CA THR A 79 -0.69 -16.23 -9.06
C THR A 79 -2.10 -15.75 -8.75
N ASP A 80 -2.96 -16.66 -8.28
CA ASP A 80 -4.34 -16.32 -7.88
C ASP A 80 -4.37 -15.22 -6.82
N ASP A 81 -3.46 -15.28 -5.83
CA ASP A 81 -3.33 -14.23 -4.80
C ASP A 81 -3.06 -12.83 -5.37
N VAL A 82 -2.28 -12.74 -6.46
CA VAL A 82 -1.99 -11.47 -7.13
C VAL A 82 -3.22 -10.95 -7.88
N LEU A 83 -3.97 -11.85 -8.52
CA LEU A 83 -5.23 -11.49 -9.18
C LEU A 83 -6.30 -11.05 -8.18
N ASP A 84 -6.41 -11.74 -7.04
CA ASP A 84 -7.33 -11.37 -5.97
C ASP A 84 -6.99 -10.00 -5.39
N LEU A 85 -5.71 -9.74 -5.12
CA LEU A 85 -5.25 -8.43 -4.65
C LEU A 85 -5.49 -7.32 -5.68
N TYR A 86 -5.26 -7.60 -6.97
CA TYR A 86 -5.56 -6.67 -8.06
C TYR A 86 -7.06 -6.33 -8.07
N ASN A 87 -7.92 -7.34 -8.03
CA ASN A 87 -9.37 -7.16 -8.03
C ASN A 87 -9.86 -6.39 -6.80
N GLU A 88 -9.30 -6.68 -5.62
CA GLU A 88 -9.59 -5.94 -4.38
C GLU A 88 -9.25 -4.44 -4.57
N ARG A 89 -8.06 -4.13 -5.09
CA ARG A 89 -7.60 -2.75 -5.30
C ARG A 89 -8.38 -2.02 -6.38
N VAL A 90 -8.63 -2.65 -7.54
CA VAL A 90 -9.40 -2.01 -8.62
C VAL A 90 -10.81 -1.66 -8.16
N ASN A 91 -11.47 -2.53 -7.40
CA ASN A 91 -12.81 -2.21 -6.88
C ASN A 91 -12.80 -1.09 -5.83
N ARG A 92 -11.68 -0.85 -5.14
CA ARG A 92 -11.54 0.29 -4.21
C ARG A 92 -11.30 1.63 -4.91
N PHE A 93 -10.62 1.61 -6.06
CA PHE A 93 -10.17 2.82 -6.76
C PHE A 93 -10.98 3.15 -8.03
N LYS A 94 -12.14 2.50 -8.22
CA LYS A 94 -13.12 2.84 -9.26
C LYS A 94 -13.76 4.20 -9.04
#